data_AF-A0A7K7R7B6-F1
#
_entry.id   AF-A0A7K7R7B6-F1
#
_cell.length_a   1.000
_cell.length_b   1.000
_cell.length_c   1.000
_cell.angle_alpha   90.00
_cell.angle_beta   90.00
_cell.angle_gamma   90.00
#
_symmetry.space_group_name_H-M   'P 1'
#
loop_
_entity.id
_entity.type
_entity.pdbx_description
1 polymer ?
#
loop_
_entity_poly.entity_id
_entity_poly.type
_entity_poly.pdbx_seq_one_letter_code
_entity_poly.pdbx_strand_id
1 'polypeptide(L)'
;LRDFLLVYNRMTELCFRHCVCNLNYRLLTGREESCLESCAARLVRANHRLMGAYVGLMPALLQRRAAEHEAAAAPAGPPASPEPAPGPAGS
;
A
#
# COMPACT_ATOMS: atom_id res chain seq x y z
N LEU A 1 17.47 2.23 -6.06
CA LEU A 1 17.83 1.14 -6.99
C LEU A 1 17.15 -0.19 -6.65
N ARG A 2 17.11 -0.60 -5.37
CA ARG A 2 16.44 -1.84 -4.92
C ARG A 2 15.00 -1.98 -5.41
N ASP A 3 14.17 -0.95 -5.21
CA ASP A 3 12.74 -1.04 -5.55
C ASP A 3 12.51 -1.13 -7.06
N PHE A 4 13.34 -0.42 -7.84
CA PHE A 4 13.36 -0.56 -9.29
C PHE A 4 13.67 -1.99 -9.71
N LEU A 5 14.69 -2.62 -9.13
CA LEU A 5 15.04 -4.00 -9.44
C LEU A 5 13.95 -4.98 -9.04
N LEU A 6 13.25 -4.73 -7.93
CA LEU A 6 12.12 -5.55 -7.50
C LEU A 6 10.98 -5.50 -8.53
N VAL A 7 10.60 -4.30 -8.97
CA VAL A 7 9.56 -4.11 -10.00
C VAL A 7 10.01 -4.71 -11.33
N TYR A 8 11.26 -4.49 -11.73
CA TYR A 8 11.82 -5.06 -12.96
C TYR A 8 11.79 -6.60 -12.94
N ASN A 9 12.30 -7.23 -11.88
CA ASN A 9 12.31 -8.69 -11.75
C ASN A 9 10.89 -9.27 -11.72
N ARG A 10 9.95 -8.57 -11.09
CA ARG A 10 8.55 -9.00 -11.09
C ARG A 10 7.92 -8.86 -12.47
N MET A 11 8.24 -7.79 -13.20
CA MET A 11 7.78 -7.56 -14.55
C MET A 11 8.29 -8.64 -15.51
N THR A 12 9.58 -8.96 -15.46
CA THR A 12 10.17 -9.97 -16.33
C THR A 12 9.56 -11.35 -16.09
N GLU A 13 9.39 -11.75 -14.83
CA GLU A 13 8.74 -13.01 -14.47
C GLU A 13 7.30 -13.08 -14.99
N LEU A 14 6.50 -12.03 -14.77
CA LEU A 14 5.09 -11.99 -15.16
C LEU A 14 4.93 -12.02 -16.68
N CYS A 15 5.68 -11.18 -17.39
CA CYS A 15 5.58 -11.12 -18.84
C CYS A 15 6.12 -12.38 -19.51
N PHE A 16 7.16 -13.02 -18.95
CA PHE A 16 7.61 -14.32 -19.43
C PHE A 16 6.52 -15.38 -19.29
N ARG A 17 5.94 -15.54 -18.09
CA ARG A 17 4.88 -16.55 -17.84
C ARG A 17 3.63 -16.33 -18.68
N HIS A 18 3.32 -15.09 -19.05
CA HIS A 18 2.11 -14.76 -19.81
C HIS A 18 2.32 -14.81 -21.33
N CYS A 19 3.47 -14.36 -21.82
CA CYS A 19 3.70 -14.17 -23.25
C CYS A 19 4.50 -15.31 -23.88
N VAL A 20 5.49 -15.88 -23.18
CA VAL A 20 6.36 -16.92 -23.75
C VAL A 20 5.68 -18.27 -23.59
N CYS A 21 5.17 -18.79 -24.70
CA CYS A 21 4.38 -20.03 -24.73
C CYS A 21 4.99 -21.11 -25.62
N ASN A 22 5.98 -20.76 -26.44
CA ASN A 22 6.67 -21.70 -27.31
C ASN A 22 8.18 -21.72 -27.01
N LEU A 23 8.67 -22.85 -26.49
CA LEU A 23 10.09 -23.05 -26.15
C LEU A 23 10.83 -23.95 -27.14
N ASN A 24 10.27 -24.19 -28.32
CA ASN A 24 10.91 -25.03 -29.35
C ASN A 24 12.07 -24.34 -30.06
N TYR A 25 12.20 -23.02 -29.93
CA TYR A 25 13.25 -22.21 -30.53
C TYR A 25 13.92 -21.31 -29.49
N ARG A 26 15.16 -20.89 -29.75
CA ARG A 26 15.92 -20.02 -28.84
C ARG A 26 15.51 -18.56 -28.89
N LEU A 27 14.92 -18.11 -30.00
CA LEU A 27 14.48 -16.74 -30.19
C LEU A 27 12.96 -16.64 -29.99
N LEU A 28 12.52 -15.47 -29.56
CA LEU A 28 11.10 -15.12 -29.48
C LEU A 28 10.49 -15.10 -30.87
N THR A 29 9.23 -15.54 -30.95
CA THR A 29 8.42 -15.33 -32.15
C THR A 29 7.91 -13.88 -32.17
N GLY A 30 7.60 -13.34 -33.35
CA GLY A 30 7.07 -11.96 -33.46
C GLY A 30 5.78 -11.73 -32.67
N ARG A 31 4.97 -12.78 -32.42
CA ARG A 31 3.79 -12.70 -31.55
C ARG A 31 4.18 -12.54 -30.07
N GLU A 32 5.20 -13.26 -29.62
CA GLU A 32 5.69 -13.16 -28.25
C GLU A 32 6.36 -11.81 -28.01
N GLU A 33 7.13 -11.30 -28.98
CA GLU A 33 7.72 -9.94 -28.92
C GLU A 33 6.65 -8.86 -28.74
N SER A 34 5.62 -8.85 -29.59
CA SER A 34 4.51 -7.89 -29.49
C SER A 34 3.74 -8.02 -28.17
N CYS A 35 3.59 -9.24 -27.66
CA CYS A 35 2.99 -9.48 -26.35
C CYS A 35 3.85 -8.90 -25.22
N LEU A 36 5.16 -9.12 -25.24
CA LEU A 36 6.10 -8.63 -24.22
C LEU A 36 6.13 -7.10 -24.17
N GLU A 37 6.18 -6.43 -25.32
CA GLU A 37 6.13 -4.96 -25.40
C GLU A 37 4.85 -4.41 -24.78
N SER A 38 3.71 -5.00 -25.15
CA SER A 38 2.41 -4.64 -24.60
C SER A 38 2.31 -4.93 -23.09
N CYS A 39 2.87 -6.05 -22.64
CA CYS A 39 2.88 -6.47 -21.24
C CYS A 39 3.68 -5.49 -20.38
N ALA A 40 4.92 -5.20 -20.77
CA ALA A 40 5.80 -4.27 -20.06
C ALA A 40 5.17 -2.88 -20.00
N ALA A 41 4.67 -2.36 -21.11
CA ALA A 41 4.04 -1.04 -21.15
C ALA A 41 2.78 -0.97 -20.26
N ARG A 42 1.96 -2.02 -20.23
CA ARG A 42 0.80 -2.10 -19.31
C ARG A 42 1.23 -2.12 -17.86
N LEU A 43 2.24 -2.92 -17.51
CA LEU A 43 2.70 -3.05 -16.13
C LEU A 43 3.33 -1.75 -15.63
N VAL A 44 4.12 -1.06 -16.45
CA VAL A 44 4.68 0.27 -16.10
C VAL A 44 3.57 1.28 -15.82
N ARG A 45 2.55 1.36 -16.71
CA ARG A 45 1.39 2.25 -16.51
C ARG A 45 0.60 1.89 -15.25
N ALA A 46 0.36 0.61 -15.02
CA ALA A 46 -0.35 0.12 -13.84
C ALA A 46 0.43 0.43 -12.56
N ASN A 47 1.74 0.21 -12.57
CA ASN A 47 2.63 0.50 -11.45
C ASN A 47 2.61 2.00 -11.11
N HIS A 48 2.71 2.87 -12.10
CA HIS A 48 2.61 4.32 -11.88
C HIS A 48 1.24 4.74 -11.32
N ARG A 49 0.15 4.18 -11.86
CA ARG A 49 -1.20 4.48 -11.35
C ARG A 49 -1.37 4.04 -9.90
N LEU A 50 -0.89 2.84 -9.57
CA LEU A 50 -0.95 2.30 -8.21
C LEU A 50 -0.09 3.11 -7.25
N MET A 51 1.15 3.45 -7.64
CA MET A 51 2.03 4.29 -6.82
C MET A 51 1.44 5.69 -6.60
N GLY A 52 0.81 6.28 -7.61
CA GLY A 52 0.10 7.55 -7.46
C GLY A 52 -1.03 7.46 -6.43
N ALA A 53 -1.88 6.44 -6.52
CA ALA A 53 -2.95 6.22 -5.54
C ALA A 53 -2.41 5.94 -4.13
N TYR A 54 -1.34 5.13 -4.03
CA TYR A 54 -0.67 4.81 -2.77
C TYR A 54 -0.16 6.08 -2.08
N VAL A 55 0.57 6.93 -2.79
CA VAL A 55 1.09 8.20 -2.25
C VAL A 55 -0.06 9.12 -1.81
N GLY A 56 -1.18 9.14 -2.53
CA GLY A 56 -2.34 9.93 -2.15
C GLY A 56 -3.06 9.43 -0.89
N LEU A 57 -3.08 8.11 -0.65
CA LEU A 57 -3.86 7.51 0.44
C LEU A 57 -3.05 7.26 1.72
N MET A 58 -1.76 6.94 1.58
CA MET A 58 -0.93 6.48 2.70
C MET A 58 -0.79 7.46 3.87
N PRO A 59 -0.63 8.78 3.67
CA PRO A 59 -0.49 9.70 4.79
C PRO A 59 -1.69 9.63 5.74
N ALA A 60 -2.91 9.62 5.19
CA ALA A 60 -4.14 9.54 5.98
C ALA A 60 -4.25 8.18 6.71
N LEU A 61 -3.90 7.08 6.05
CA LEU A 61 -3.90 5.75 6.68
C LEU A 61 -2.89 5.67 7.83
N LEU A 62 -1.69 6.23 7.67
CA LEU A 62 -0.66 6.22 8.69
C LEU A 62 -1.03 7.12 9.88
N GLN A 63 -1.62 8.30 9.62
CA GLN A 63 -2.14 9.18 10.67
C GLN A 63 -3.22 8.51 11.50
N ARG A 64 -4.17 7.81 10.85
CA ARG A 64 -5.22 7.03 11.52
C ARG A 64 -4.61 5.97 12.44
N ARG A 65 -3.66 5.19 11.93
CA ARG A 65 -2.97 4.18 12.74
C ARG A 65 -2.23 4.79 13.92
N ALA A 66 -1.49 5.88 13.71
CA ALA A 66 -0.78 6.55 14.79
C ALA A 66 -1.73 7.00 15.93
N ALA A 67 -2.86 7.60 15.58
CA ALA A 67 -3.89 8.00 16.55
C ALA A 67 -4.51 6.81 17.30
N GLU A 68 -4.75 5.69 16.60
CA GLU A 68 -5.22 4.44 17.22
C GLU A 68 -4.20 3.87 18.20
N HIS A 69 -2.91 3.88 17.83
CA HIS A 69 -1.81 3.45 18.71
C HIS A 69 -1.68 4.34 19.95
N GLU A 70 -1.82 5.65 19.80
CA GLU A 70 -1.77 6.61 20.92
C GLU A 70 -2.99 6.46 21.84
N ALA A 71 -4.19 6.27 21.28
CA ALA A 71 -5.41 6.00 22.05
C ALA A 71 -5.34 4.67 22.80
N ALA A 72 -4.71 3.64 22.21
CA ALA A 72 -4.49 2.35 22.88
C ALA A 72 -3.39 2.41 23.95
N ALA A 73 -2.44 3.35 23.84
CA ALA A 73 -1.36 3.56 24.80
C ALA A 73 -1.71 4.53 25.92
N ALA A 74 -2.78 5.33 25.77
CA ALA A 74 -3.29 6.18 26.84
C ALA A 74 -3.76 5.32 28.02
N PRO A 75 -3.27 5.53 29.25
CA PRO A 75 -3.75 4.79 30.41
C PRO A 75 -5.24 5.11 30.62
N ALA A 76 -6.06 4.07 30.77
CA ALA A 76 -7.42 4.20 31.27
C ALA A 76 -7.35 4.74 32.72
N GLY A 77 -7.28 6.07 32.86
CA GLY A 77 -7.42 6.74 34.14
C GLY A 77 -8.79 6.44 34.72
N PRO A 78 -8.91 6.10 36.01
CA PRO A 78 -10.18 5.73 36.61
C PRO A 78 -11.19 6.89 36.53
N PRO A 79 -12.51 6.61 36.45
CA PRO A 79 -13.53 7.65 36.53
C PRO A 79 -13.50 8.26 37.94
N ALA A 80 -12.87 9.43 38.10
CA ALA A 80 -13.04 10.22 39.31
C ALA A 80 -14.50 10.74 39.33
N SER A 81 -15.25 10.24 40.31
CA SER A 81 -16.68 10.45 40.52
C SER A 81 -17.02 11.93 40.80
N PRO A 82 -18.28 12.36 40.60
CA PRO A 82 -18.70 13.71 40.97
C PRO A 82 -18.73 13.85 42.50
N GLU A 83 -17.90 14.75 43.05
CA GLU A 83 -17.98 15.14 44.47
C GLU A 83 -19.26 15.97 44.73
N PRO A 84 -19.90 15.81 45.91
CA PRO A 84 -21.16 16.45 46.22
C PRO A 84 -20.96 17.93 46.62
N ALA A 85 -21.85 18.80 46.14
CA ALA A 85 -21.89 20.20 46.49
C ALA A 85 -22.15 20.41 48.01
N PRO A 86 -21.41 21.28 48.71
CA PRO A 86 -21.84 21.76 50.02
C PRO A 86 -23.00 22.74 49.84
N GLY A 87 -24.14 22.41 50.45
CA GLY A 87 -25.33 23.28 50.54
C GLY A 87 -25.09 24.54 51.38
N PRO A 88 -26.06 25.48 51.39
CA PRO A 88 -25.85 26.84 51.88
C PRO A 88 -25.91 26.88 53.40
N ALA A 89 -24.96 27.59 54.01
CA ALA A 89 -25.08 28.07 55.39
C ALA A 89 -25.30 29.58 55.33
N GLY A 90 -26.53 30.01 55.59
CA GLY A 90 -26.86 31.40 55.84
C GLY A 90 -26.63 31.76 57.31
N SER A 91 -26.16 32.99 57.55
CA SER A 91 -26.67 33.97 58.53
C SER A 91 -25.77 35.21 58.47
#